data_AF-A0A954I8Q9-F1
#
_entry.id   AF-A0A954I8Q9-F1
#
_cell.length_a   1.000
_cell.length_b   1.000
_cell.length_c   1.000
_cell.angle_alpha   90.00
_cell.angle_beta   90.00
_cell.angle_gamma   90.00
#
_symmetry.space_group_name_H-M   'P 1'
#
loop_
_entity.id
_entity.type
_entity.pdbx_description
1 polymer ?
#
loop_
_entity_poly.entity_id
_entity_poly.type
_entity_poly.pdbx_seq_one_letter_code
_entity_poly.pdbx_strand_id
1 'polypeptide(L)' 'QNQQYFRWDLSRVREELEKTMTRAFDRTWTLAEEKRVSLRTASFLVGIGRVGRATVLGGI' A
#
# COMPACT_ATOMS: atom_id res chain seq x y z
N GLN A 1 -15.16 2.72 -8.13
CA GLN A 1 -15.32 3.04 -9.57
C GLN A 1 -16.61 2.44 -10.13
N ASN A 2 -16.84 1.12 -10.05
CA ASN A 2 -18.13 0.52 -10.45
C ASN A 2 -19.34 0.92 -9.57
N GLN A 3 -19.13 1.19 -8.28
CA GLN A 3 -20.21 1.60 -7.36
C GLN A 3 -20.64 3.09 -7.46
N GLN A 4 -19.92 3.93 -8.21
CA GLN A 4 -20.19 5.38 -8.28
C GLN A 4 -20.75 5.85 -9.62
N TYR A 5 -21.00 4.94 -10.59
CA TYR A 5 -21.45 5.26 -11.98
C TYR A 5 -20.64 6.36 -12.71
N PHE A 6 -19.49 6.76 -12.17
CA PHE A 6 -18.65 7.84 -12.70
C PHE A 6 -17.32 7.24 -13.15
N ARG A 7 -17.04 7.34 -14.45
CA ARG A 7 -15.76 6.92 -15.03
C ARG A 7 -14.76 8.05 -14.87
N TRP A 8 -13.59 7.72 -14.34
CA TRP A 8 -12.48 8.65 -14.32
C TRP A 8 -11.91 8.79 -15.73
N ASP A 9 -11.47 9.99 -16.07
CA ASP A 9 -10.63 10.20 -17.23
C ASP A 9 -9.25 9.52 -17.02
N LEU A 10 -8.56 9.27 -18.13
CA LEU A 10 -7.30 8.54 -18.11
C LEU A 10 -6.19 9.31 -17.35
N SER A 11 -6.20 10.64 -17.38
CA SER A 11 -5.22 11.46 -16.63
C SER A 11 -5.38 11.27 -15.13
N ARG A 12 -6.61 11.30 -14.61
CA ARG A 12 -6.90 11.07 -13.20
C ARG A 12 -6.54 9.66 -12.76
N VAL A 13 -6.80 8.64 -13.58
CA VAL A 13 -6.39 7.26 -13.28
C VAL A 13 -4.86 7.17 -13.15
N ARG A 14 -4.11 7.81 -14.05
CA ARG A 14 -2.64 7.82 -13.99
C ARG A 14 -2.11 8.55 -12.76
N GLU A 15 -2.66 9.72 -12.44
CA GLU A 15 -2.27 10.49 -11.27
C GLU A 15 -2.50 9.69 -9.97
N GLU A 16 -3.66 9.06 -9.83
CA GLU A 16 -3.96 8.27 -8.63
C GLU A 16 -3.13 6.97 -8.55
N LEU A 17 -2.79 6.38 -9.71
CA LEU A 17 -1.85 5.26 -9.77
C LEU A 17 -0.46 5.67 -9.28
N GLU A 18 0.09 6.77 -9.81
CA GLU A 18 1.40 7.30 -9.44
C GLU A 18 1.45 7.59 -7.94
N LYS A 19 0.49 8.37 -7.42
CA LYS A 19 0.37 8.66 -5.99
C LYS A 19 0.34 7.39 -5.14
N THR A 20 -0.39 6.36 -5.57
CA THR A 20 -0.53 5.11 -4.82
C THR A 20 0.76 4.30 -4.84
N MET A 21 1.40 4.18 -5.99
CA MET A 21 2.65 3.43 -6.14
C MET A 21 3.81 4.12 -5.41
N THR A 22 3.96 5.44 -5.54
CA THR A 22 5.00 6.19 -4.83
C THR A 22 4.88 6.03 -3.31
N ARG A 23 3.68 6.16 -2.76
CA ARG A 23 3.45 5.92 -1.31
C ARG A 23 3.70 4.48 -0.88
N ALA A 24 3.39 3.50 -1.74
CA ALA A 24 3.63 2.09 -1.42
C ALA A 24 5.13 1.76 -1.43
N PHE A 25 5.86 2.32 -2.39
CA PHE A 25 7.31 2.17 -2.50
C PHE A 25 8.02 2.81 -1.31
N ASP A 26 7.71 4.07 -1.00
CA ASP A 26 8.32 4.82 0.12
C ASP A 26 8.21 4.05 1.44
N ARG A 27 7.02 3.55 1.79
CA ARG A 27 6.82 2.72 2.99
C ARG A 27 7.67 1.45 3.01
N THR A 28 7.82 0.80 1.85
CA THR A 28 8.62 -0.43 1.74
C THR A 28 10.10 -0.12 1.89
N TRP A 29 10.56 0.98 1.29
CA TRP A 29 11.92 1.47 1.36
C TRP A 29 12.30 1.85 2.78
N THR A 30 11.52 2.71 3.43
CA THR A 30 11.73 3.11 4.82
C THR A 30 11.83 1.90 5.75
N LEU A 31 10.92 0.93 5.61
CA LEU A 31 10.94 -0.25 6.47
C LEU A 31 12.17 -1.16 6.20
N ALA A 32 12.59 -1.27 4.94
CA ALA A 32 13.79 -2.02 4.59
C ALA A 32 15.04 -1.41 5.24
N GLU A 33 15.18 -0.09 5.20
CA GLU A 33 16.28 0.65 5.84
C GLU A 33 16.23 0.53 7.37
N GLU A 34 15.07 0.78 7.98
CA GLU A 34 14.87 0.72 9.44
C GLU A 34 15.17 -0.67 10.02
N LYS A 35 14.75 -1.73 9.32
CA LYS A 35 14.90 -3.12 9.77
C LYS A 35 16.15 -3.79 9.21
N ARG A 36 16.90 -3.12 8.31
CA ARG A 36 18.05 -3.66 7.57
C ARG A 36 17.75 -5.01 6.91
N VAL A 37 16.62 -5.07 6.22
CA VAL A 37 16.17 -6.28 5.49
C VAL A 37 16.05 -5.99 4.00
N SER A 38 15.99 -7.05 3.19
CA SER A 38 15.74 -6.88 1.76
C SER A 38 14.37 -6.22 1.49
N LEU A 39 14.26 -5.47 0.39
CA LEU A 39 12.99 -4.87 -0.05
C LEU A 39 11.87 -5.91 -0.20
N ARG A 40 12.22 -7.14 -0.61
CA ARG A 40 11.27 -8.27 -0.67
C ARG A 40 10.69 -8.56 0.70
N THR A 41 11.55 -8.74 1.71
CA THR A 41 11.14 -9.00 3.09
C THR A 41 10.31 -7.84 3.65
N ALA A 42 10.75 -6.59 3.43
CA ALA A 42 10.02 -5.40 3.86
C ALA A 42 8.61 -5.33 3.23
N SER A 43 8.47 -5.66 1.95
CA SER A 43 7.17 -5.70 1.26
C SER A 43 6.20 -6.69 1.92
N PHE A 44 6.68 -7.90 2.23
CA PHE A 44 5.89 -8.88 2.98
C PHE A 44 5.49 -8.37 4.37
N LEU A 45 6.42 -7.72 5.10
CA LEU A 45 6.12 -7.12 6.41
C LEU A 45 5.04 -6.03 6.31
N VAL A 46 5.10 -5.15 5.31
CA VAL A 46 4.08 -4.11 5.08
C VAL A 46 2.71 -4.75 4.78
N GLY A 47 2.67 -5.79 3.95
CA GLY A 47 1.45 -6.50 3.59
C GLY A 47 0.81 -7.21 4.79
N ILE A 48 1.58 -8.07 5.46
CA ILE A 48 1.11 -8.85 6.61
C ILE A 48 0.74 -7.95 7.78
N GLY A 49 1.55 -6.93 8.07
CA GLY A 49 1.29 -5.99 9.17
C GLY A 49 0.00 -5.20 9.00
N ARG A 50 -0.44 -4.93 7.76
CA ARG A 50 -1.76 -4.31 7.51
C ARG A 50 -2.90 -5.24 7.89
N VAL A 51 -2.83 -6.50 7.49
CA VAL A 51 -3.87 -7.50 7.78
C VAL A 51 -3.89 -7.81 9.28
N GLY A 52 -2.73 -8.07 9.89
CA GLY A 52 -2.63 -8.35 11.32
C GLY A 52 -3.22 -7.24 12.20
N ARG A 53 -2.95 -5.96 11.88
CA ARG A 53 -3.58 -4.83 12.59
C ARG A 53 -5.10 -4.79 12.42
N ALA A 54 -5.60 -5.05 11.21
CA ALA A 54 -7.04 -5.09 10.98
C ALA A 54 -7.71 -6.24 11.75
N THR A 55 -7.05 -7.40 11.85
CA THR A 55 -7.53 -8.54 12.62
C THR A 55 -7.62 -8.24 14.11
N VAL A 56 -6.57 -7.65 14.70
CA VAL A 56 -6.58 -7.25 16.13
C VAL A 56 -7.66 -6.22 16.41
N LEU A 57 -7.83 -5.21 15.53
CA LEU A 57 -8.91 -4.23 15.68
C LEU A 57 -10.31 -4.83 15.49
N GLY A 58 -10.41 -5.94 14.76
CA GLY A 58 -11.64 -6.69 14.54
C GLY A 58 -12.07 -7.59 15.72
N GLY A 59 -11.28 -7.67 16.79
CA GLY A 59 -11.67 -8.35 18.03
C GLY A 59 -11.22 -9.81 18.16
N ILE A 60 -10.13 -10.20 17.49
CA ILE A 60 -9.41 -11.45 17.78
C ILE A 60 -8.18 -11.15 18.64
#